data_AF-A0A8S3ZM74-F1
#
_entry.id   AF-A0A8S3ZM74-F1
#
_cell.length_a   1.000
_cell.length_b   1.000
_cell.length_c   1.000
_cell.angle_alpha   90.00
_cell.angle_beta   90.00
_cell.angle_gamma   90.00
#
_symmetry.space_group_name_H-M   'P 1'
#
loop_
_entity.id
_entity.type
_entity.pdbx_description
1 polymer ?
#
loop_
_entity_poly.entity_id
_entity_poly.type
_entity_poly.pdbx_seq_one_letter_code
_entity_poly.pdbx_strand_id
1 'polypeptide(L)' 'SDINFLMSMALQKVAFLPFGYLIDQWRWSVFSGQTTPATYNKDWWDLRCHLQGISPPVARSEDDFDPGAKYHVPAAVPYI' A
#
# COMPACT_ATOMS: atom_id res chain seq x y z
N SER A 1 -2.78 -30.33 13.58
CA SER A 1 -1.81 -29.33 14.05
C SER A 1 -1.38 -28.38 12.93
N ASP A 2 -1.25 -28.86 11.69
CA ASP A 2 -0.60 -28.11 10.61
C ASP A 2 -1.43 -26.95 10.06
N ILE A 3 -2.75 -27.04 10.06
CA ILE A 3 -3.63 -25.97 9.57
C ILE A 3 -3.45 -24.67 10.38
N ASN A 4 -3.31 -24.75 11.70
CA ASN A 4 -3.10 -23.57 12.54
C ASN A 4 -1.74 -22.91 12.22
N PHE A 5 -0.71 -23.73 12.03
CA PHE A 5 0.61 -23.24 11.64
C PHE A 5 0.59 -22.61 10.25
N LEU A 6 0.00 -23.28 9.26
CA LEU A 6 -0.10 -22.79 7.89
C LEU A 6 -0.95 -21.52 7.80
N MET A 7 -2.03 -21.41 8.58
CA MET A 7 -2.82 -20.17 8.66
C MET A 7 -1.97 -19.03 9.24
N SER A 8 -1.22 -19.26 10.32
CA SER A 8 -0.31 -18.25 10.87
C SER A 8 0.75 -17.81 9.86
N MET A 9 1.29 -18.75 9.08
CA MET A 9 2.23 -18.46 8.00
C MET A 9 1.57 -17.66 6.86
N ALA A 10 0.34 -18.02 6.47
CA ALA A 10 -0.42 -17.34 5.43
C ALA A 10 -0.73 -15.88 5.82
N LEU A 11 -1.13 -15.64 7.06
CA LEU A 11 -1.37 -14.28 7.58
C LEU A 11 -0.11 -13.41 7.54
N GLN A 12 1.07 -13.99 7.72
CA GLN A 12 2.33 -13.24 7.65
C GLN A 12 2.85 -13.04 6.23
N LYS A 13 2.73 -14.07 5.38
CA LYS A 13 3.38 -14.10 4.06
C LYS A 13 2.41 -13.75 2.94
N VAL A 14 1.26 -14.42 2.89
CA VAL A 14 0.30 -14.28 1.79
C VAL A 14 -0.46 -12.98 1.89
N ALA A 15 -0.95 -12.61 3.08
CA ALA A 15 -1.67 -11.35 3.29
C ALA A 15 -0.79 -10.11 3.01
N PHE A 16 0.53 -10.25 3.12
CA PHE A 16 1.49 -9.17 2.84
C PHE A 16 1.75 -8.95 1.35
N LEU A 17 1.62 -9.96 0.49
CA LEU A 17 1.93 -9.86 -0.94
C LEU A 17 1.26 -8.65 -1.64
N PRO A 18 -0.06 -8.42 -1.51
CA PRO A 18 -0.68 -7.27 -2.15
C PRO A 18 -0.13 -5.94 -1.62
N PHE A 19 0.17 -5.85 -0.32
CA PHE A 19 0.77 -4.65 0.27
C PHE A 19 2.21 -4.40 -0.20
N GLY A 20 3.01 -5.47 -0.32
CA GLY A 20 4.38 -5.37 -0.78
C GLY A 20 4.45 -4.87 -2.23
N TYR A 21 3.57 -5.39 -3.09
CA TYR A 21 3.52 -5.01 -4.49
C TYR A 21 3.02 -3.59 -4.72
N LEU A 22 1.95 -3.17 -4.03
CA LEU A 22 1.33 -1.86 -4.30
C LEU A 22 2.20 -0.67 -3.91
N ILE A 23 3.12 -0.81 -2.94
CA ILE A 23 3.95 0.31 -2.50
C ILE A 23 4.84 0.78 -3.65
N ASP A 24 5.55 -0.14 -4.29
CA ASP A 24 6.41 0.23 -5.40
C ASP A 24 5.61 0.55 -6.66
N GLN A 25 4.46 -0.08 -6.89
CA GLN A 25 3.55 0.35 -7.97
C GLN A 25 3.11 1.82 -7.80
N TRP A 26 2.76 2.25 -6.59
CA TRP A 26 2.44 3.64 -6.30
C TRP A 26 3.65 4.56 -6.50
N ARG A 27 4.82 4.19 -5.96
CA ARG A 27 6.06 4.99 -6.11
C ARG A 27 6.48 5.13 -7.57
N TRP A 28 6.41 4.06 -8.36
CA TRP A 28 6.70 4.11 -9.79
C TRP A 28 5.72 5.01 -10.54
N SER A 29 4.43 4.99 -10.18
CA SER A 29 3.42 5.92 -10.73
C SER A 29 3.71 7.38 -10.39
N VAL A 30 4.20 7.65 -9.18
CA VAL A 30 4.66 9.00 -8.77
C VAL A 30 5.87 9.42 -9.60
N PHE A 31 6.88 8.54 -9.74
CA PHE A 31 8.10 8.85 -10.48
C PHE A 31 7.88 9.01 -11.99
N SER A 32 6.92 8.30 -12.56
CA SER A 32 6.52 8.47 -13.97
C SER A 32 5.67 9.71 -14.21
N GLY A 33 5.18 10.37 -13.15
CA GLY A 33 4.29 11.53 -13.22
C GLY A 33 2.82 11.20 -13.45
N GLN A 34 2.45 9.90 -13.48
CA GLN A 34 1.06 9.46 -13.59
C GLN A 34 0.26 9.80 -12.32
N THR A 35 0.86 9.60 -11.15
CA THR A 35 0.31 10.03 -9.87
C THR A 35 0.89 11.40 -9.50
N THR A 36 0.03 12.40 -9.47
CA THR A 36 0.42 13.81 -9.24
C THR A 36 0.26 14.17 -7.76
N PRO A 37 0.89 15.25 -7.26
CA PRO A 37 0.66 15.71 -5.88
C PRO A 37 -0.81 15.95 -5.52
N ALA A 38 -1.66 16.27 -6.50
CA ALA A 38 -3.10 16.46 -6.32
C ALA A 38 -3.91 15.15 -6.26
N THR A 39 -3.27 14.00 -6.46
CA THR A 39 -3.90 12.67 -6.46
C THR A 39 -3.12 11.63 -5.65
N TYR A 40 -2.13 12.06 -4.86
CA TYR A 40 -1.27 11.15 -4.09
C TYR A 40 -2.07 10.21 -3.21
N ASN A 41 -3.03 10.76 -2.46
CA ASN A 41 -3.74 9.99 -1.48
C ASN A 41 -4.86 9.16 -2.11
N LYS A 42 -5.56 9.72 -3.10
CA LYS A 42 -6.53 8.99 -3.91
C LYS A 42 -5.91 7.77 -4.59
N ASP A 43 -4.83 7.95 -5.35
CA ASP A 43 -4.21 6.85 -6.11
C ASP A 43 -3.66 5.77 -5.16
N TRP A 44 -3.18 6.16 -3.99
CA TRP A 44 -2.78 5.24 -2.92
C TRP A 44 -3.96 4.39 -2.43
N TRP A 45 -5.10 5.01 -2.14
CA TRP A 45 -6.29 4.29 -1.67
C TRP A 45 -6.95 3.46 -2.76
N ASP A 46 -6.93 3.90 -4.02
CA ASP A 46 -7.41 3.13 -5.17
C ASP A 46 -6.63 1.80 -5.29
N LEU A 47 -5.28 1.86 -5.18
CA LEU A 47 -4.44 0.66 -5.16
C LEU A 47 -4.72 -0.23 -3.94
N ARG A 48 -4.91 0.35 -2.75
CA ARG A 48 -5.23 -0.43 -1.55
C ARG A 48 -6.58 -1.11 -1.63
N CYS A 49 -7.60 -0.42 -2.12
CA CYS A 49 -8.93 -0.98 -2.35
C CYS A 49 -8.87 -2.11 -3.38
N HIS A 50 -8.16 -1.90 -4.50
CA HIS A 50 -8.10 -2.86 -5.59
C HIS A 50 -7.25 -4.11 -5.27
N LEU A 51 -6.05 -3.92 -4.72
CA LEU A 51 -5.07 -5.01 -4.54
C LEU A 51 -5.21 -5.70 -3.18
N GLN A 52 -5.48 -4.97 -2.10
CA GLN A 52 -5.64 -5.56 -0.76
C GLN A 52 -7.10 -5.81 -0.36
N GLY A 53 -8.07 -5.19 -1.02
CA GLY A 53 -9.49 -5.33 -0.67
C GLY A 53 -9.87 -4.61 0.63
N ILE A 54 -9.21 -3.48 0.95
CA ILE A 54 -9.45 -2.71 2.18
C ILE A 54 -9.71 -1.23 1.87
N SER A 55 -10.56 -0.60 2.68
CA SER A 55 -10.92 0.81 2.56
C SER A 55 -10.45 1.63 3.78
N PRO A 56 -10.32 2.96 3.66
CA PRO A 56 -10.06 3.80 4.81
C PRO A 56 -11.29 3.80 5.75
N PRO A 57 -11.11 3.75 7.08
CA PRO A 57 -12.22 3.74 8.04
C PRO A 57 -12.91 5.11 8.18
N VAL A 58 -12.28 6.18 7.68
CA VAL A 58 -12.79 7.55 7.66
C VAL A 58 -12.55 8.14 6.28
N ALA A 59 -13.34 9.15 5.91
CA ALA A 59 -13.10 9.87 4.66
C ALA A 59 -11.70 10.50 4.66
N ARG A 60 -11.04 10.45 3.52
CA ARG A 60 -9.70 11.00 3.29
C ARG A 60 -9.75 12.08 2.23
N SER A 61 -8.84 13.04 2.31
CA SER A 61 -8.65 14.08 1.30
C SER A 61 -7.19 14.08 0.79
N GLU A 62 -6.88 15.01 -0.11
CA GLU A 62 -5.51 15.25 -0.57
C GLU A 62 -4.72 16.17 0.38
N ASP A 63 -5.34 16.63 1.47
CA ASP A 63 -4.61 17.24 2.60
C ASP A 63 -3.91 16.15 3.45
N ASP A 64 -4.34 14.89 3.31
CA ASP A 64 -3.69 13.72 3.89
C ASP A 64 -2.54 13.23 3.00
N PHE A 65 -1.53 12.62 3.61
CA PHE A 65 -0.46 11.91 2.91
C PHE A 65 -0.18 10.54 3.55
N ASP A 66 -1.16 9.64 3.44
CA ASP A 66 -1.07 8.29 4.01
C ASP A 66 0.11 7.43 3.54
N PRO A 67 0.54 7.47 2.27
CA PRO A 67 1.76 6.75 1.89
C PRO A 67 2.98 7.23 2.69
N GLY A 68 3.02 8.50 3.10
CA GLY A 68 4.08 9.05 3.96
C GLY A 68 4.13 8.47 5.37
N ALA A 69 3.03 7.90 5.87
CA ALA A 69 2.98 7.24 7.18
C ALA A 69 3.67 5.86 7.19
N LYS A 70 4.12 5.37 6.03
CA LYS A 70 4.83 4.10 5.90
C LYS A 70 6.32 4.31 5.66
N TYR A 71 7.16 4.02 6.66
CA TYR A 71 8.64 4.20 6.68
C TYR A 71 9.38 4.18 5.34
N HIS A 72 9.10 3.19 4.48
CA HIS A 72 9.83 2.99 3.23
C HIS A 72 9.62 4.14 2.22
N VAL A 73 8.48 4.81 2.27
CA VAL A 73 8.17 5.97 1.42
C VAL A 73 9.05 7.18 1.80
N PRO A 74 9.00 7.73 3.04
CA PRO A 74 9.83 8.88 3.42
C PRO A 74 11.33 8.54 3.53
N ALA A 75 11.70 7.29 3.85
CA ALA A 75 13.10 6.87 3.90
C ALA A 75 13.67 6.51 2.51
N ALA A 76 12.87 6.60 1.44
CA ALA A 76 13.23 6.23 0.07
C ALA A 76 13.80 4.79 -0.06
N VAL A 77 13.38 3.87 0.81
CA VAL A 77 13.80 2.47 0.80
C VAL A 77 12.88 1.67 -0.14
N PRO A 78 13.41 0.97 -1.16
CA PRO A 78 12.62 0.07 -2.00
C PRO A 78 11.92 -1.05 -1.23
N TYR A 79 10.76 -1.45 -1.73
CA TYR A 79 10.02 -2.59 -1.19
C TYR A 79 10.36 -3.89 -1.93
N ILE A 80 10.66 -3.77 -3.22
CA ILE A 80 11.15 -4.78 -4.16
C ILE A 80 12.58 -4.45 -4.56
#